data_AF-A0A6B0ZCA3-F1
#
_entry.id   AF-A0A6B0ZCA3-F1
#
_cell.length_a   1.000
_cell.length_b   1.000
_cell.length_c   1.000
_cell.angle_alpha   90.00
_cell.angle_beta   90.00
_cell.angle_gamma   90.00
#
_symmetry.space_group_name_H-M   'P 1'
#
loop_
_entity.id
_entity.type
_entity.pdbx_description
1 polymer ?
#
loop_
_entity_poly.entity_id
_entity_poly.type
_entity_poly.pdbx_seq_one_letter_code
_entity_poly.pdbx_strand_id
1 'polypeptide(L)'
;MNRLKRPADPKPYTSVVPRPLPHRSPGLPIVALIQVAACLLLAGPVQAQDGEFRVALEMIVFLQLAPEESTEDLMHASPDLPPPEIWPAPLELPDSDSATPGPPAGLLALTRAQFALDGIWLSMRRSAGYRPLAHFAWAMPAQWSGEPIPLRLSTLAAGPLPFSGLASLEEERFVHLALDLRMPAVEEDVGEYRIRERRRLLLGEVHYFDHPRFGAIARLFRYRPRPEAGD
;
A
#
# COMPACT_ATOMS: atom_id res chain seq x y z
N MET A 1 19.75 32.55 -70.14
CA MET A 1 20.19 31.66 -71.25
C MET A 1 18.94 31.06 -71.88
N ASN A 2 18.61 31.54 -73.08
CA ASN A 2 17.50 31.09 -73.92
C ASN A 2 17.86 29.74 -74.59
N ARG A 3 16.95 28.76 -74.60
CA ARG A 3 16.72 27.91 -75.78
C ARG A 3 15.22 27.66 -75.95
N LEU A 4 14.72 28.25 -77.01
CA LEU A 4 13.39 28.12 -77.59
C LEU A 4 13.20 26.81 -78.37
N LYS A 5 11.92 26.59 -78.75
CA LYS A 5 11.34 25.86 -79.91
C LYS A 5 10.96 24.41 -79.63
N ARG A 6 9.78 23.92 -80.03
CA ARG A 6 8.78 24.38 -81.03
C ARG A 6 7.46 23.61 -80.78
N PRO A 7 6.26 24.19 -81.00
CA PRO A 7 5.02 23.41 -81.07
C PRO A 7 4.90 22.75 -82.46
N ALA A 8 4.32 21.56 -82.53
CA ALA A 8 4.05 20.87 -83.79
C ALA A 8 2.63 20.26 -83.80
N ASP A 9 1.85 20.82 -84.71
CA ASP A 9 0.64 20.41 -85.44
C ASP A 9 -0.48 19.54 -84.83
N PRO A 10 -1.75 19.95 -85.03
CA PRO A 10 -2.92 19.10 -84.79
C PRO A 10 -3.15 18.13 -85.96
N LYS A 11 -3.58 16.90 -85.66
CA LYS A 11 -4.05 15.93 -86.64
C LYS A 11 -5.39 15.31 -86.21
N PRO A 12 -6.18 14.82 -87.18
CA PRO A 12 -7.61 15.12 -87.31
C PRO A 12 -8.55 14.18 -86.53
N TYR A 13 -9.77 14.64 -86.33
CA TYR A 13 -10.91 13.84 -85.88
C TYR A 13 -11.19 12.68 -86.83
N THR A 14 -11.19 11.45 -86.30
CA THR A 14 -11.82 10.29 -86.93
C THR A 14 -12.97 9.83 -86.05
N SER A 15 -14.19 9.95 -86.58
CA SER A 15 -15.40 9.34 -86.04
C SER A 15 -15.39 7.82 -86.28
N VAL A 16 -15.68 7.03 -85.25
CA VAL A 16 -16.14 5.63 -85.43
C VAL A 16 -17.40 5.42 -84.58
N VAL A 17 -18.44 4.97 -85.28
CA VAL A 17 -19.83 4.64 -84.88
C VAL A 17 -19.84 3.36 -84.01
N PRO A 18 -20.85 3.10 -83.15
CA PRO A 18 -20.70 2.32 -81.93
C PRO A 18 -20.84 0.80 -82.13
N ARG A 19 -20.27 0.01 -81.19
CA ARG A 19 -20.44 -1.44 -81.10
C ARG A 19 -21.39 -1.81 -79.95
N PRO A 20 -22.38 -2.70 -80.16
CA PRO A 20 -23.36 -3.06 -79.13
C PRO A 20 -22.79 -3.93 -78.00
N LEU A 21 -23.39 -3.79 -76.83
CA LEU A 21 -23.12 -4.49 -75.56
C LEU A 21 -23.32 -6.00 -75.68
N PRO A 22 -22.54 -6.80 -74.92
CA PRO A 22 -23.04 -8.03 -74.33
C PRO A 22 -23.36 -7.84 -72.84
N HIS A 23 -24.60 -8.17 -72.48
CA HIS A 23 -25.07 -8.32 -71.11
C HIS A 23 -24.23 -9.37 -70.34
N ARG A 24 -23.71 -9.00 -69.16
CA ARG A 24 -23.41 -9.97 -68.10
C ARG A 24 -23.41 -9.31 -66.71
N SER A 25 -24.52 -9.42 -66.01
CA SER A 25 -24.59 -9.41 -64.54
C SER A 25 -24.53 -10.86 -64.02
N PRO A 26 -24.44 -11.13 -62.71
CA PRO A 26 -23.78 -10.42 -61.60
C PRO A 26 -22.77 -11.36 -60.90
N GLY A 27 -21.90 -10.82 -60.06
CA GLY A 27 -21.02 -11.64 -59.22
C GLY A 27 -20.21 -10.80 -58.25
N LEU A 28 -20.86 -10.28 -57.21
CA LEU A 28 -20.16 -9.80 -56.02
C LEU A 28 -19.53 -11.01 -55.31
N PRO A 29 -18.20 -11.08 -55.10
CA PRO A 29 -17.63 -12.02 -54.15
C PRO A 29 -17.91 -11.53 -52.72
N ILE A 30 -18.91 -12.17 -52.11
CA ILE A 30 -19.22 -12.25 -50.68
C ILE A 30 -18.03 -12.92 -49.98
N VAL A 31 -16.92 -12.21 -49.76
CA VAL A 31 -15.82 -12.72 -48.93
C VAL A 31 -15.21 -11.63 -48.03
N ALA A 32 -15.44 -10.35 -48.32
CA ALA A 32 -14.82 -9.25 -47.56
C ALA A 32 -15.58 -8.80 -46.28
N LEU A 33 -16.59 -9.54 -45.82
CA LEU A 33 -17.43 -9.17 -44.65
C LEU A 33 -17.35 -10.17 -43.48
N ILE A 34 -16.29 -10.97 -43.37
CA ILE A 34 -16.11 -11.91 -42.25
C ILE A 34 -14.94 -11.52 -41.33
N GLN A 35 -14.00 -10.68 -41.76
CA GLN A 35 -12.84 -10.33 -40.92
C GLN A 35 -13.06 -9.19 -39.92
N VAL A 36 -14.03 -8.28 -40.13
CA VAL A 36 -14.27 -7.18 -39.17
C VAL A 36 -15.19 -7.60 -38.02
N ALA A 37 -16.06 -8.59 -38.22
CA ALA A 37 -16.91 -9.14 -37.15
C ALA A 37 -16.17 -10.07 -36.19
N ALA A 38 -14.99 -10.59 -36.57
CA ALA A 38 -14.21 -11.52 -35.75
C ALA A 38 -13.42 -10.82 -34.61
N CYS A 39 -13.12 -9.52 -34.73
CA CYS A 39 -12.41 -8.78 -33.68
C CYS A 39 -13.32 -8.19 -32.60
N LEU A 40 -14.64 -8.13 -32.81
CA LEU A 40 -15.59 -7.62 -31.80
C LEU A 40 -16.17 -8.69 -30.87
N LEU A 41 -15.88 -9.98 -31.11
CA LEU A 41 -16.37 -11.10 -30.31
C LEU A 41 -15.32 -11.70 -29.35
N LEU A 42 -14.09 -11.17 -29.34
CA LEU A 42 -13.06 -11.54 -28.36
C LEU A 42 -12.95 -10.57 -27.19
N ALA A 43 -13.87 -9.61 -27.08
CA ALA A 43 -14.14 -8.94 -25.82
C ALA A 43 -14.92 -9.92 -24.91
N GLY A 44 -14.23 -10.97 -24.44
CA GLY A 44 -14.71 -11.71 -23.28
C GLY A 44 -14.98 -10.72 -22.15
N PRO A 45 -15.88 -11.03 -21.20
CA PRO A 45 -16.01 -10.21 -20.02
C PRO A 45 -14.61 -10.03 -19.46
N VAL A 46 -14.15 -8.77 -19.36
CA VAL A 46 -13.11 -8.44 -18.39
C VAL A 46 -13.72 -8.88 -17.08
N GLN A 47 -13.38 -10.11 -16.68
CA GLN A 47 -13.53 -10.57 -15.32
C GLN A 47 -12.66 -9.59 -14.56
N ALA A 48 -13.29 -8.57 -13.99
CA ALA A 48 -12.71 -7.86 -12.88
C ALA A 48 -12.37 -8.97 -11.90
N GLN A 49 -11.08 -9.33 -11.84
CA GLN A 49 -10.62 -10.25 -10.81
C GLN A 49 -10.98 -9.57 -9.51
N ASP A 50 -12.02 -10.08 -8.84
CA ASP A 50 -12.35 -9.77 -7.47
C ASP A 50 -11.22 -10.35 -6.61
N GLY A 51 -10.03 -9.78 -6.77
CA GLY A 51 -8.88 -10.06 -5.95
C GLY A 51 -9.23 -9.53 -4.59
N GLU A 52 -9.57 -10.45 -3.69
CA GLU A 52 -9.95 -10.20 -2.31
C GLU A 52 -9.04 -9.11 -1.71
N PHE A 53 -9.57 -7.89 -1.61
CA PHE A 53 -8.79 -6.77 -1.10
C PHE A 53 -8.68 -6.94 0.40
N ARG A 54 -7.46 -6.82 0.91
CA ARG A 54 -7.15 -6.84 2.32
C ARG A 54 -6.76 -5.45 2.79
N VAL A 55 -6.97 -5.19 4.07
CA VAL A 55 -6.41 -4.02 4.75
C VAL A 55 -5.06 -4.44 5.33
N ALA A 56 -4.03 -3.65 5.07
CA ALA A 56 -2.70 -3.87 5.60
C ALA A 56 -2.25 -2.69 6.45
N LEU A 57 -1.50 -3.00 7.50
CA LEU A 57 -0.83 -2.06 8.36
C LEU A 57 0.67 -2.23 8.17
N GLU A 58 1.36 -1.12 7.92
CA GLU A 58 2.82 -1.03 7.93
C GLU A 58 3.26 -0.15 9.09
N MET A 59 4.32 -0.56 9.77
CA MET A 59 4.83 0.11 10.95
C MET A 59 6.37 0.16 10.96
N ILE A 60 6.91 1.31 11.33
CA ILE A 60 8.31 1.51 11.70
C ILE A 60 8.37 1.85 13.18
N VAL A 61 9.22 1.16 13.94
CA VAL A 61 9.58 1.53 15.32
C VAL A 61 11.01 2.05 15.32
N PHE A 62 11.28 3.16 15.99
CA PHE A 62 12.57 3.85 15.96
C PHE A 62 12.93 4.49 17.31
N LEU A 63 14.21 4.71 17.55
CA LEU A 63 14.69 5.57 18.63
C LEU A 63 14.85 7.00 18.16
N GLN A 64 14.61 7.92 19.08
CA GLN A 64 14.96 9.32 18.97
C GLN A 64 16.24 9.56 19.78
N LEU A 65 17.32 9.85 19.07
CA LEU A 65 18.63 10.14 19.66
C LEU A 65 18.67 11.65 19.90
N ALA A 66 18.08 12.09 21.02
CA ALA A 66 18.17 13.48 21.44
C ALA A 66 19.65 13.87 21.65
N PRO A 67 20.08 15.07 21.24
CA PRO A 67 21.33 15.65 21.71
C PRO A 67 21.10 16.14 23.14
N GLU A 68 21.57 15.39 24.15
CA GLU A 68 21.73 15.80 25.56
C GLU A 68 20.70 16.84 26.07
N GLU A 69 19.42 16.45 26.21
CA GLU A 69 18.46 17.24 26.99
C GLU A 69 18.42 16.74 28.43
N SER A 70 18.46 17.69 29.36
CA SER A 70 18.47 17.48 30.81
C SER A 70 17.28 16.63 31.28
N THR A 71 17.52 15.77 32.27
CA THR A 71 16.50 14.93 32.93
C THR A 71 15.28 15.73 33.43
N GLU A 72 15.45 17.01 33.74
CA GLU A 72 14.38 17.93 34.15
C GLU A 72 13.41 18.27 32.99
N ASP A 73 13.89 18.41 31.76
CA ASP A 73 13.04 18.70 30.59
C ASP A 73 12.22 17.48 30.16
N LEU A 74 12.76 16.27 30.39
CA LEU A 74 12.11 14.99 30.06
C LEU A 74 10.91 14.68 30.97
N MET A 75 10.92 15.12 32.24
CA MET A 75 9.77 14.96 33.14
C MET A 75 8.59 15.87 32.78
N HIS A 76 8.86 16.99 32.08
CA HIS A 76 7.84 17.94 31.62
C HIS A 76 7.26 17.60 30.24
N ALA A 77 7.82 16.63 29.52
CA ALA A 77 7.38 16.23 28.18
C ALA A 77 6.29 15.14 28.16
N SER A 78 5.72 14.79 29.32
CA SER A 78 4.50 13.98 29.34
C SER A 78 3.35 14.86 28.80
N PRO A 79 2.70 14.50 27.68
CA PRO A 79 1.56 15.28 27.20
C PRO A 79 0.49 15.26 28.29
N ASP A 80 -0.18 16.39 28.51
CA ASP A 80 -1.44 16.48 29.26
C ASP A 80 -2.45 15.54 28.59
N LEU A 81 -2.42 14.28 29.02
CA LEU A 81 -3.39 13.29 28.60
C LEU A 81 -4.74 13.75 29.18
N PRO A 82 -5.83 13.74 28.40
CA PRO A 82 -7.15 14.01 28.95
C PRO A 82 -7.42 13.03 30.11
N PRO A 83 -8.14 13.45 31.17
CA PRO A 83 -8.40 12.59 32.32
C PRO A 83 -8.91 11.21 31.88
N PRO A 84 -8.52 10.12 32.58
CA PRO A 84 -8.85 8.74 32.22
C PRO A 84 -10.36 8.46 32.09
N GLU A 85 -11.22 9.36 32.58
CA GLU A 85 -12.67 9.35 32.44
C GLU A 85 -13.19 9.62 31.00
N ILE A 86 -12.38 10.19 30.10
CA ILE A 86 -12.76 10.47 28.70
C ILE A 86 -12.28 9.34 27.76
N TRP A 87 -11.48 8.39 28.26
CA TRP A 87 -11.06 7.23 27.49
C TRP A 87 -12.19 6.20 27.49
N PRO A 88 -12.52 5.55 26.35
CA PRO A 88 -13.16 4.24 26.45
C PRO A 88 -12.29 3.36 27.34
N ALA A 89 -12.92 2.49 28.14
CA ALA A 89 -12.24 1.64 29.13
C ALA A 89 -10.88 1.17 28.59
N PRO A 90 -9.79 1.25 29.39
CA PRO A 90 -8.48 0.78 28.95
C PRO A 90 -8.68 -0.57 28.29
N LEU A 91 -8.33 -0.66 27.00
CA LEU A 91 -8.23 -1.97 26.37
C LEU A 91 -7.30 -2.76 27.27
N GLU A 92 -7.85 -3.80 27.89
CA GLU A 92 -7.08 -4.86 28.53
C GLU A 92 -6.36 -5.60 27.41
N LEU A 93 -5.35 -4.94 26.84
CA LEU A 93 -4.34 -5.64 26.08
C LEU A 93 -3.70 -6.60 27.08
N PRO A 94 -3.60 -7.90 26.75
CA PRO A 94 -2.86 -8.83 27.59
C PRO A 94 -1.47 -8.23 27.83
N ASP A 95 -0.87 -8.46 29.00
CA ASP A 95 0.47 -7.93 29.21
C ASP A 95 1.39 -8.41 28.10
N SER A 96 2.37 -7.58 27.72
CA SER A 96 3.37 -7.96 26.72
C SER A 96 4.19 -9.21 27.12
N ASP A 97 3.94 -9.80 28.29
CA ASP A 97 4.50 -11.07 28.74
C ASP A 97 3.48 -12.24 28.73
N SER A 98 2.18 -11.97 28.59
CA SER A 98 1.12 -12.99 28.58
C SER A 98 0.97 -13.66 27.21
N ALA A 99 1.54 -14.86 27.05
CA ALA A 99 1.57 -15.63 25.81
C ALA A 99 0.29 -15.54 24.95
N THR A 100 0.33 -14.76 23.87
CA THR A 100 -0.56 -14.95 22.71
C THR A 100 0.25 -15.78 21.72
N PRO A 101 -0.11 -17.05 21.48
CA PRO A 101 0.69 -17.93 20.65
C PRO A 101 0.54 -17.53 19.18
N GLY A 102 1.60 -16.96 18.63
CA GLY A 102 1.73 -16.69 17.19
C GLY A 102 0.84 -15.56 16.65
N PRO A 103 1.04 -15.17 15.38
CA PRO A 103 0.13 -14.26 14.72
C PRO A 103 -1.27 -14.92 14.60
N PRO A 104 -2.35 -14.15 14.76
CA PRO A 104 -3.71 -14.63 14.55
C PRO A 104 -3.87 -15.29 13.18
N ALA A 105 -4.68 -16.34 13.11
CA ALA A 105 -4.91 -17.08 11.87
C ALA A 105 -5.40 -16.13 10.76
N GLY A 106 -4.84 -16.28 9.55
CA GLY A 106 -5.18 -15.46 8.38
C GLY A 106 -4.41 -14.14 8.24
N LEU A 107 -3.56 -13.80 9.22
CA LEU A 107 -2.64 -12.67 9.12
C LEU A 107 -1.49 -13.00 8.16
N LEU A 108 -1.31 -12.16 7.15
CA LEU A 108 -0.26 -12.33 6.16
C LEU A 108 0.87 -11.33 6.43
N ALA A 109 2.01 -11.81 6.90
CA ALA A 109 3.22 -10.99 6.96
C ALA A 109 3.65 -10.60 5.54
N LEU A 110 3.89 -9.31 5.33
CA LEU A 110 4.26 -8.77 4.03
C LEU A 110 5.78 -8.71 3.90
N THR A 111 6.26 -8.85 2.67
CA THR A 111 7.68 -8.72 2.33
C THR A 111 8.04 -7.25 2.11
N ARG A 112 9.33 -6.93 2.23
CA ARG A 112 9.84 -5.58 2.07
C ARG A 112 9.48 -4.93 0.73
N ALA A 113 9.36 -5.71 -0.35
CA ALA A 113 8.95 -5.20 -1.66
C ALA A 113 7.52 -4.61 -1.67
N GLN A 114 6.72 -4.87 -0.64
CA GLN A 114 5.34 -4.42 -0.48
C GLN A 114 5.23 -3.23 0.49
N PHE A 115 6.34 -2.80 1.08
CA PHE A 115 6.39 -1.72 2.05
C PHE A 115 6.33 -0.37 1.34
N ALA A 116 5.57 0.55 1.90
CA ALA A 116 5.33 1.88 1.37
C ALA A 116 6.00 2.99 2.20
N LEU A 117 6.56 2.67 3.38
CA LEU A 117 7.35 3.57 4.23
C LEU A 117 8.87 3.41 4.04
N ASP A 118 9.32 2.67 3.03
CA ASP A 118 10.77 2.46 2.77
C ASP A 118 11.56 3.77 2.58
N GLY A 119 10.93 4.78 1.97
CA GLY A 119 11.54 6.11 1.85
C GLY A 119 11.78 6.79 3.20
N ILE A 120 10.80 6.71 4.10
CA ILE A 120 10.88 7.24 5.47
C ILE A 120 11.92 6.46 6.27
N TRP A 121 11.89 5.12 6.19
CA TRP A 121 12.89 4.23 6.79
C TRP A 121 14.32 4.60 6.36
N LEU A 122 14.56 4.77 5.06
CA LEU A 122 15.88 5.07 4.52
C LEU A 122 16.34 6.48 4.91
N SER A 123 15.41 7.45 4.97
CA SER A 123 15.70 8.80 5.46
C SER A 123 16.16 8.77 6.92
N MET A 124 15.41 8.06 7.79
CA MET A 124 15.79 7.90 9.20
C MET A 124 17.17 7.27 9.35
N ARG A 125 17.48 6.22 8.59
CA ARG A 125 18.81 5.56 8.61
C ARG A 125 19.98 6.49 8.25
N ARG A 126 19.71 7.55 7.50
CA ARG A 126 20.72 8.53 7.07
C ARG A 126 20.83 9.71 8.04
N SER A 127 19.86 9.88 8.92
CA SER A 127 19.85 10.94 9.92
C SER A 127 20.63 10.54 11.17
N ALA A 128 21.26 11.51 11.85
CA ALA A 128 21.94 11.26 13.12
C ALA A 128 20.97 11.23 14.32
N GLY A 129 19.80 11.85 14.20
CA GLY A 129 18.81 11.98 15.29
C GLY A 129 17.88 10.78 15.44
N TYR A 130 17.91 9.80 14.53
CA TYR A 130 17.02 8.65 14.58
C TYR A 130 17.79 7.34 14.37
N ARG A 131 17.38 6.31 15.11
CA ARG A 131 17.83 4.93 14.87
C ARG A 131 16.62 4.03 14.65
N PRO A 132 16.29 3.67 13.40
CA PRO A 132 15.21 2.74 13.15
C PRO A 132 15.55 1.36 13.71
N LEU A 133 14.61 0.79 14.47
CA LEU A 133 14.78 -0.48 15.16
C LEU A 133 14.15 -1.62 14.39
N ALA A 134 12.95 -1.40 13.85
CA ALA A 134 12.23 -2.43 13.13
C ALA A 134 11.21 -1.87 12.14
N HIS A 135 10.94 -2.65 11.08
CA HIS A 135 10.03 -2.30 9.98
C HIS A 135 9.24 -3.53 9.61
N PHE A 136 7.93 -3.48 9.82
CA PHE A 136 7.04 -4.60 9.58
C PHE A 136 5.86 -4.13 8.75
N ALA A 137 5.26 -5.04 8.01
CA ALA A 137 3.90 -4.86 7.54
C ALA A 137 3.16 -6.18 7.53
N TRP A 138 1.86 -6.13 7.77
CA TRP A 138 0.99 -7.29 7.70
C TRP A 138 -0.37 -6.92 7.12
N ALA A 139 -0.99 -7.88 6.44
CA ALA A 139 -2.36 -7.78 5.95
C ALA A 139 -3.30 -8.60 6.82
N MET A 140 -4.43 -7.99 7.17
CA MET A 140 -5.53 -8.61 7.87
C MET A 140 -6.33 -9.53 6.93
N PRO A 141 -7.01 -10.55 7.47
CA PRO A 141 -7.98 -11.33 6.70
C PRO A 141 -9.11 -10.42 6.18
N ALA A 142 -9.68 -10.77 5.03
CA ALA A 142 -10.67 -9.92 4.36
C ALA A 142 -12.01 -9.84 5.10
N GLN A 143 -12.35 -10.91 5.82
CA GLN A 143 -13.57 -11.05 6.62
C GLN A 143 -13.37 -10.64 8.09
N TRP A 144 -12.38 -9.81 8.40
CA TRP A 144 -12.19 -9.31 9.75
C TRP A 144 -13.47 -8.59 10.23
N SER A 145 -14.01 -9.03 11.37
CA SER A 145 -15.30 -8.61 11.92
C SER A 145 -15.23 -7.35 12.80
N GLY A 146 -14.05 -6.70 12.85
CA GLY A 146 -13.77 -5.55 13.71
C GLY A 146 -13.46 -5.85 15.17
N GLU A 147 -13.54 -7.13 15.57
CA GLU A 147 -13.07 -7.57 16.88
C GLU A 147 -11.58 -7.25 17.06
N PRO A 148 -11.15 -6.75 18.23
CA PRO A 148 -9.75 -6.48 18.50
C PRO A 148 -8.90 -7.74 18.34
N ILE A 149 -7.94 -7.67 17.43
CA ILE A 149 -6.99 -8.77 17.20
C ILE A 149 -5.61 -8.31 17.69
N PRO A 150 -5.21 -8.65 18.93
CA PRO A 150 -3.90 -8.28 19.46
C PRO A 150 -2.81 -9.09 18.77
N LEU A 151 -1.82 -8.38 18.24
CA LEU A 151 -0.64 -8.92 17.57
C LEU A 151 0.63 -8.53 18.33
N ARG A 152 1.42 -9.53 18.69
CA ARG A 152 2.76 -9.33 19.25
C ARG A 152 3.72 -8.96 18.14
N LEU A 153 4.36 -7.80 18.23
CA LEU A 153 5.27 -7.35 17.16
C LEU A 153 6.49 -8.26 16.98
N SER A 154 6.91 -8.95 18.04
CA SER A 154 7.97 -9.95 17.98
C SER A 154 7.65 -11.12 17.06
N THR A 155 6.37 -11.45 16.81
CA THR A 155 6.00 -12.55 15.89
C THR A 155 6.15 -12.16 14.42
N LEU A 156 6.27 -10.86 14.12
CA LEU A 156 6.54 -10.36 12.77
C LEU A 156 8.03 -10.10 12.52
N ALA A 157 8.85 -10.11 13.57
CA ALA A 157 10.26 -9.81 13.48
C ALA A 157 11.06 -11.01 12.96
N ALA A 158 12.05 -10.75 12.12
CA ALA A 158 13.00 -11.77 11.67
C ALA A 158 14.03 -12.17 12.75
N GLY A 159 14.06 -11.47 13.89
CA GLY A 159 15.03 -11.66 14.97
C GLY A 159 14.60 -10.97 16.25
N PRO A 160 15.44 -11.01 17.31
CA PRO A 160 15.10 -10.39 18.59
C PRO A 160 14.91 -8.88 18.46
N LEU A 161 13.90 -8.35 19.16
CA LEU A 161 13.61 -6.92 19.22
C LEU A 161 14.15 -6.33 20.52
N PRO A 162 14.70 -5.10 20.50
CA PRO A 162 15.15 -4.40 21.72
C PRO A 162 13.99 -3.71 22.46
N PHE A 163 12.74 -4.06 22.13
CA PHE A 163 11.51 -3.55 22.73
C PHE A 163 10.48 -4.68 22.74
N SER A 164 9.50 -4.59 23.64
CA SER A 164 8.29 -5.41 23.60
C SER A 164 7.13 -4.58 23.05
N GLY A 165 6.18 -5.23 22.38
CA GLY A 165 5.13 -4.50 21.70
C GLY A 165 3.91 -5.33 21.33
N LEU A 166 2.75 -4.73 21.53
CA LEU A 166 1.44 -5.23 21.13
C LEU A 166 0.74 -4.19 20.27
N ALA A 167 0.22 -4.63 19.13
CA ALA A 167 -0.60 -3.82 18.23
C ALA A 167 -1.94 -4.52 18.04
N SER A 168 -3.05 -3.80 18.24
CA SER A 168 -4.40 -4.29 17.98
C SER A 168 -5.07 -3.36 16.99
N LEU A 169 -5.61 -3.93 15.91
CA LEU A 169 -6.51 -3.21 15.01
C LEU A 169 -7.94 -3.48 15.44
N GLU A 170 -8.76 -2.43 15.41
CA GLU A 170 -10.15 -2.43 15.89
C GLU A 170 -11.02 -1.67 14.90
N GLU A 171 -12.06 -2.30 14.37
CA GLU A 171 -13.00 -1.67 13.46
C GLU A 171 -14.32 -1.49 14.17
N GLU A 172 -14.57 -0.24 14.57
CA GLU A 172 -15.88 0.20 15.03
C GLU A 172 -16.57 0.91 13.86
N ARG A 173 -16.67 2.24 13.90
CA ARG A 173 -17.04 3.06 12.73
C ARG A 173 -15.83 3.37 11.84
N PHE A 174 -14.64 3.32 12.42
CA PHE A 174 -13.36 3.60 11.79
C PHE A 174 -12.33 2.60 12.31
N VAL A 175 -11.29 2.36 11.52
CA VAL A 175 -10.15 1.54 11.95
C VAL A 175 -9.34 2.33 12.98
N HIS A 176 -9.16 1.75 14.16
CA HIS A 176 -8.27 2.23 15.20
C HIS A 176 -7.10 1.27 15.34
N LEU A 177 -5.93 1.84 15.64
CA LEU A 177 -4.77 1.10 16.10
C LEU A 177 -4.60 1.41 17.59
N ALA A 178 -4.73 0.39 18.42
CA ALA A 178 -4.29 0.40 19.80
C ALA A 178 -2.89 -0.19 19.89
N LEU A 179 -1.96 0.58 20.46
CA LEU A 179 -0.54 0.28 20.49
C LEU A 179 -0.03 0.37 21.93
N ASP A 180 0.63 -0.70 22.39
CA ASP A 180 1.39 -0.74 23.64
C ASP A 180 2.83 -1.15 23.32
N LEU A 181 3.76 -0.22 23.36
CA LEU A 181 5.19 -0.46 23.17
C LEU A 181 5.93 -0.14 24.45
N ARG A 182 6.82 -1.04 24.87
CA ARG A 182 7.69 -0.84 26.03
C ARG A 182 9.14 -1.03 25.63
N MET A 183 9.97 -0.15 26.14
CA MET A 183 11.39 -0.12 25.83
C MET A 183 12.19 0.02 27.12
N PRO A 184 13.19 -0.83 27.35
CA PRO A 184 14.05 -0.67 28.52
C PRO A 184 14.75 0.69 28.43
N ALA A 185 14.70 1.45 29.53
CA ALA A 185 15.46 2.68 29.63
C ALA A 185 16.96 2.36 29.70
N VAL A 186 17.80 3.27 29.20
CA VAL A 186 19.26 3.14 29.33
C VAL A 186 19.67 3.58 30.74
N GLU A 187 18.94 4.54 31.29
CA GLU A 187 19.11 5.11 32.61
C GLU A 187 18.41 4.22 33.65
N GLU A 188 19.17 3.69 34.62
CA GLU A 188 18.67 2.72 35.62
C GLU A 188 17.48 3.25 36.45
N ASP A 189 17.44 4.56 36.71
CA ASP A 189 16.40 5.21 37.52
C ASP A 189 15.06 5.41 36.78
N VAL A 190 15.04 5.28 35.45
CA VAL A 190 13.84 5.52 34.63
C VAL A 190 13.02 4.23 34.43
N GLY A 191 13.67 3.07 34.50
CA GLY A 191 13.01 1.75 34.34
C GLY A 191 12.67 1.43 32.89
N GLU A 192 11.56 1.95 32.37
CA GLU A 192 11.11 1.73 30.99
C GLU A 192 10.45 2.97 30.37
N TYR A 193 10.64 3.14 29.07
CA TYR A 193 9.88 4.07 28.25
C TYR A 193 8.68 3.35 27.64
N ARG A 194 7.50 4.00 27.63
CA ARG A 194 6.27 3.37 27.18
C ARG A 194 5.42 4.28 26.29
N ILE A 195 4.92 3.71 25.19
CA ILE A 195 3.87 4.29 24.36
C ILE A 195 2.65 3.40 24.56
N ARG A 196 1.57 3.95 25.14
CA ARG A 196 0.27 3.28 25.22
C ARG A 196 -0.78 4.22 24.66
N GLU A 197 -1.11 4.06 23.39
CA GLU A 197 -1.98 4.98 22.66
C GLU A 197 -2.98 4.22 21.79
N ARG A 198 -4.20 4.76 21.68
CA ARG A 198 -5.21 4.32 20.71
C ARG A 198 -5.53 5.47 19.77
N ARG A 199 -5.37 5.25 18.46
CA ARG A 199 -5.58 6.29 17.45
C ARG A 199 -6.37 5.77 16.26
N ARG A 200 -7.27 6.61 15.74
CA ARG A 200 -7.95 6.37 14.47
C ARG A 200 -6.96 6.47 13.32
N LEU A 201 -6.88 5.43 12.49
CA LEU A 201 -6.10 5.43 11.27
C LEU A 201 -6.96 5.83 10.07
N LEU A 202 -6.34 6.55 9.14
CA LEU A 202 -6.90 6.90 7.84
C LEU A 202 -6.12 6.17 6.75
N LEU A 203 -6.86 5.67 5.76
CA LEU A 203 -6.29 4.88 4.68
C LEU A 203 -5.35 5.73 3.82
N GLY A 204 -4.11 5.27 3.66
CA GLY A 204 -3.08 5.93 2.88
C GLY A 204 -2.28 6.98 3.64
N GLU A 205 -2.74 7.42 4.81
CA GLU A 205 -2.08 8.43 5.64
C GLU A 205 -1.04 7.84 6.59
N VAL A 206 -0.06 8.67 6.94
CA VAL A 206 0.99 8.34 7.91
C VAL A 206 0.58 8.88 9.28
N HIS A 207 0.64 8.03 10.30
CA HIS A 207 0.30 8.33 11.68
C HIS A 207 1.53 8.17 12.57
N TYR A 208 1.77 9.15 13.44
CA TYR A 208 2.90 9.17 14.37
C TYR A 208 2.43 8.84 15.79
N PHE A 209 3.25 8.08 16.50
CA PHE A 209 3.12 7.72 17.92
C PHE A 209 4.45 8.07 18.57
N ASP A 210 4.48 9.19 19.28
CA ASP A 210 5.74 9.82 19.68
C ASP A 210 5.97 9.69 21.19
N HIS A 211 7.23 9.46 21.55
CA HIS A 211 7.76 9.55 22.91
C HIS A 211 9.15 10.20 22.84
N PRO A 212 9.61 10.96 23.87
CA PRO A 212 10.89 11.70 23.80
C PRO A 212 12.13 10.90 23.39
N ARG A 213 12.13 9.58 23.65
CA ARG A 213 13.28 8.68 23.40
C ARG A 213 13.05 7.67 22.28
N PHE A 214 11.81 7.44 21.86
CA PHE A 214 11.47 6.47 20.82
C PHE A 214 10.08 6.76 20.24
N GLY A 215 9.77 6.18 19.10
CA GLY A 215 8.48 6.39 18.47
C GLY A 215 8.11 5.28 17.50
N ALA A 216 6.88 5.37 17.00
CA ALA A 216 6.40 4.52 15.92
C ALA A 216 5.71 5.36 14.84
N ILE A 217 5.89 4.94 13.59
CA ILE A 217 5.17 5.46 12.44
C ILE A 217 4.32 4.32 11.89
N ALA A 218 3.04 4.55 11.71
CA ALA A 218 2.11 3.56 11.17
C ALA A 218 1.38 4.10 9.92
N ARG A 219 1.08 3.21 8.98
CA ARG A 219 0.28 3.51 7.80
C ARG A 219 -0.64 2.37 7.44
N LEU A 220 -1.92 2.68 7.29
CA LEU A 220 -2.93 1.74 6.80
C LEU A 220 -3.04 1.84 5.28
N PHE A 221 -3.10 0.73 4.55
CA PHE A 221 -3.22 0.74 3.09
C PHE A 221 -4.01 -0.48 2.58
N ARG A 222 -4.46 -0.42 1.32
CA ARG A 222 -5.09 -1.55 0.66
C ARG A 222 -4.03 -2.47 0.10
N TYR A 223 -4.12 -3.75 0.44
CA TYR A 223 -3.26 -4.79 -0.07
C TYR A 223 -4.06 -5.75 -0.94
N ARG A 224 -3.56 -6.07 -2.13
CA ARG A 224 -4.07 -7.16 -2.95
C ARG A 224 -3.01 -8.26 -2.96
N PRO A 225 -3.31 -9.45 -2.42
CA PRO A 225 -2.46 -10.61 -2.62
C PRO A 225 -2.32 -10.86 -4.12
N ARG A 226 -1.10 -11.09 -4.59
CA ARG A 226 -0.93 -11.65 -5.93
C ARG A 226 -1.42 -13.10 -5.85
N PRO A 227 -2.31 -13.57 -6.76
CA PRO A 227 -2.62 -14.99 -6.82
C PRO A 227 -1.31 -15.74 -7.02
N GLU A 228 -1.00 -16.66 -6.10
CA GLU A 228 0.13 -17.55 -6.30
C GLU A 228 -0.10 -18.25 -7.64
N ALA A 229 0.82 -18.07 -8.58
CA ALA A 229 0.73 -18.78 -9.84
C ALA A 229 0.84 -20.27 -9.48
N GLY A 230 -0.27 -20.99 -9.62
CA GLY A 230 -0.29 -22.43 -9.42
C GLY A 230 0.76 -23.06 -10.32
N ASP A 231 1.65 -23.82 -9.70
CA ASP A 231 2.59 -24.73 -10.36
C ASP A 231 1.81 -25.87 -11.07
#